data_AF-A0A7C7WA91-F1
#
_entry.id   AF-A0A7C7WA91-F1
#
_cell.length_a   1.000
_cell.length_b   1.000
_cell.length_c   1.000
_cell.angle_alpha   90.00
_cell.angle_beta   90.00
_cell.angle_gamma   90.00
#
_symmetry.space_group_name_H-M   'P 1'
#
loop_
_entity.id
_entity.type
_entity.pdbx_description
1 polymer ?
#
loop_
_entity_poly.entity_id
_entity_poly.type
_entity_poly.pdbx_seq_one_letter_code
_entity_poly.pdbx_strand_id
1 'polypeptide(L)'
;MADFARLLIGASEDGFATIADTGFTNVVFAWVPPELRPLDLGSLSEADRSRLHRLAPRVKARMQSEGTALLGYQPVHGLNTFRLLVMNPTVGTRDVEAVLDLLARYGAEEWPGTA
;
A
#
# COMPACT_ATOMS: atom_id res chain seq x y z
N MET A 1 1.07 -13.44 -10.62
CA MET A 1 0.34 -12.24 -10.12
C MET A 1 1.18 -11.39 -9.19
N ALA A 2 1.94 -11.94 -8.23
CA ALA A 2 2.83 -11.14 -7.39
C ALA A 2 3.85 -10.32 -8.20
N ASP A 3 4.48 -10.90 -9.22
CA ASP A 3 5.41 -10.18 -10.10
C ASP A 3 4.72 -9.11 -10.94
N PHE A 4 3.45 -9.34 -11.31
CA PHE A 4 2.64 -8.33 -11.99
C PHE A 4 2.32 -7.17 -11.05
N ALA A 5 1.99 -7.43 -9.78
CA ALA A 5 1.82 -6.37 -8.79
C ALA A 5 3.11 -5.57 -8.56
N ARG A 6 4.28 -6.23 -8.51
CA ARG A 6 5.59 -5.55 -8.45
C ARG A 6 5.82 -4.64 -9.65
N LEU A 7 5.49 -5.11 -10.85
CA LEU A 7 5.61 -4.33 -12.08
C LEU A 7 4.75 -3.06 -12.01
N LEU A 8 3.47 -3.19 -11.61
CA LEU A 8 2.57 -2.05 -11.48
C LEU A 8 3.03 -1.05 -10.41
N ILE A 9 3.51 -1.53 -9.26
CA ILE A 9 4.09 -0.68 -8.21
C ILE A 9 5.30 0.09 -8.76
N GLY A 10 6.22 -0.58 -9.47
CA GLY A 10 7.39 0.05 -10.07
C GLY A 10 7.05 1.06 -11.19
N ALA A 11 5.89 0.91 -11.84
CA ALA A 11 5.40 1.81 -12.89
C ALA A 11 4.52 2.96 -12.36
N SER A 12 4.33 3.08 -11.05
CA SER A 12 3.33 3.97 -10.43
C SER A 12 3.72 5.44 -10.28
N GLU A 13 4.81 5.89 -10.92
CA GLU A 13 5.37 7.25 -10.75
C GLU A 13 5.52 7.62 -9.26
N ASP A 14 6.17 6.74 -8.50
CA ASP A 14 6.36 6.81 -7.05
C ASP A 14 5.05 6.84 -6.22
N GLY A 15 3.90 6.53 -6.83
CA GLY A 15 2.61 6.41 -6.12
C GLY A 15 2.58 5.29 -5.08
N PHE A 16 3.41 4.28 -5.28
CA PHE A 16 3.67 3.22 -4.31
C PHE A 16 5.17 3.02 -4.14
N ALA A 17 5.57 2.73 -2.91
CA ALA A 17 6.94 2.36 -2.57
C ALA A 17 6.99 0.91 -2.09
N THR A 18 7.81 0.09 -2.75
CA THR A 18 8.16 -1.24 -2.25
C THR A 18 8.98 -1.08 -0.97
N ILE A 19 8.48 -1.64 0.14
CA ILE A 19 9.15 -1.54 1.45
C ILE A 19 10.01 -2.76 1.72
N ALA A 20 9.52 -3.94 1.34
CA ALA A 20 10.30 -5.17 1.43
C ALA A 20 9.94 -6.08 0.26
N ASP A 21 10.96 -6.54 -0.47
CA ASP A 21 10.78 -7.60 -1.44
C ASP A 21 11.14 -8.94 -0.83
N THR A 22 10.15 -9.83 -0.72
CA THR A 22 10.37 -11.19 -0.19
C THR A 22 10.72 -12.19 -1.30
N GLY A 23 10.79 -11.78 -2.57
CA GLY A 23 11.10 -12.64 -3.71
C GLY A 23 10.08 -13.75 -4.00
N PHE A 24 8.86 -13.66 -3.46
CA PHE A 24 7.83 -14.68 -3.61
C PHE A 24 6.43 -14.07 -3.78
N THR A 25 5.38 -14.73 -3.29
CA THR A 25 3.98 -14.28 -3.43
C THR A 25 3.62 -13.06 -2.58
N ASN A 26 4.46 -12.69 -1.61
CA ASN A 26 4.24 -11.51 -0.77
C ASN A 26 4.85 -10.27 -1.43
N VAL A 27 4.05 -9.22 -1.55
CA VAL A 27 4.49 -7.90 -1.97
C VAL A 27 4.18 -6.94 -0.83
N VAL A 28 5.22 -6.36 -0.24
CA VAL A 28 5.10 -5.45 0.92
C VAL A 28 5.43 -4.04 0.50
N PHE A 29 4.46 -3.13 0.61
CA PHE A 29 4.54 -1.81 0.02
C PHE A 29 3.70 -0.78 0.80
N ALA A 30 3.90 0.50 0.50
CA ALA A 30 3.08 1.60 1.00
C ALA A 30 2.55 2.42 -0.17
N TRP A 31 1.35 2.98 -0.03
CA TRP A 31 0.94 4.10 -0.87
C TRP A 31 1.64 5.37 -0.38
N VAL A 32 2.12 6.19 -1.31
CA VAL A 32 2.91 7.38 -0.99
C VAL A 32 2.11 8.63 -1.38
N PRO A 33 1.84 9.55 -0.43
CA PRO A 33 1.19 10.80 -0.73
C PRO A 33 2.09 11.70 -1.59
N PRO A 34 1.54 12.54 -2.49
CA PRO A 34 2.33 13.31 -3.46
C PRO A 34 3.50 14.11 -2.86
N GLU A 35 3.33 14.68 -1.67
CA GLU A 35 4.35 15.48 -0.98
C GLU A 35 5.51 14.66 -0.39
N LEU A 36 5.37 13.33 -0.32
CA LEU A 36 6.40 12.41 0.19
C LEU A 36 6.99 11.52 -0.91
N ARG A 37 6.75 11.84 -2.20
CA ARG A 37 7.31 11.08 -3.33
C ARG A 37 8.65 11.66 -3.79
N PRO A 38 9.67 10.81 -4.07
CA PRO A 38 9.75 9.39 -3.75
C PRO A 38 9.89 9.17 -2.23
N LEU A 39 9.37 8.05 -1.73
CA LEU A 39 9.41 7.75 -0.30
C LEU A 39 10.82 7.40 0.16
N ASP A 40 11.41 8.26 0.99
CA ASP A 40 12.63 7.97 1.73
C ASP A 40 12.33 7.85 3.24
N LEU A 41 12.28 6.61 3.73
CA LEU A 41 11.99 6.29 5.13
C LEU A 41 13.00 6.89 6.13
N GLY A 42 14.22 7.21 5.67
CA GLY A 42 15.29 7.76 6.49
C GLY A 42 15.19 9.26 6.73
N SER A 43 14.54 10.01 5.83
CA SER A 43 14.37 11.47 5.92
C SER A 43 12.99 11.92 6.38
N LEU A 44 12.04 11.00 6.58
CA LEU A 44 10.72 11.32 7.11
C LEU A 44 10.79 12.04 8.47
N SER A 45 10.05 13.13 8.59
CA SER A 45 9.77 13.72 9.90
C SER A 45 8.98 12.74 10.77
N GLU A 46 9.07 12.86 12.10
CA GLU A 46 8.28 12.01 13.01
C GLU A 46 6.78 12.19 12.78
N ALA A 47 6.34 13.41 12.43
CA ALA A 47 4.96 13.70 12.09
C ALA A 47 4.52 12.93 10.83
N ASP A 48 5.28 12.98 9.75
CA ASP A 48 4.95 12.27 8.50
C ASP A 48 5.03 10.75 8.68
N ARG A 49 6.01 10.26 9.44
CA ARG A 49 6.11 8.85 9.82
C ARG A 49 4.85 8.40 10.58
N SER A 50 4.40 9.20 11.54
CA SER A 50 3.20 8.93 12.34
C SER A 50 1.94 8.91 11.47
N ARG A 51 1.81 9.87 10.55
CA ARG A 51 0.70 9.95 9.58
C ARG A 51 0.67 8.75 8.65
N LEU A 52 1.80 8.40 8.03
CA LEU A 52 1.93 7.21 7.19
C LEU A 52 1.63 5.93 7.97
N HIS A 53 2.07 5.83 9.23
CA HIS A 53 1.80 4.68 10.09
C HIS A 53 0.30 4.50 10.37
N ARG A 54 -0.46 5.59 10.46
CA ARG A 54 -1.93 5.54 10.62
C ARG A 54 -2.67 5.19 9.34
N LEU A 55 -2.06 5.39 8.16
CA LEU A 55 -2.76 5.27 6.89
C LEU A 55 -3.22 3.84 6.59
N ALA A 56 -2.32 2.85 6.67
CA ALA A 56 -2.65 1.47 6.31
C ALA A 56 -3.81 0.87 7.15
N PRO A 57 -3.85 1.04 8.49
CA PRO A 57 -5.01 0.65 9.29
C PRO A 57 -6.32 1.34 8.89
N ARG A 58 -6.29 2.65 8.57
CA ARG A 58 -7.49 3.40 8.14
C ARG A 58 -8.04 2.89 6.81
N VAL A 59 -7.16 2.75 5.81
CA VAL A 59 -7.53 2.21 4.49
C VAL A 59 -8.08 0.79 4.64
N LYS A 60 -7.45 -0.07 5.45
CA LYS A 60 -7.98 -1.42 5.72
C LYS A 60 -9.36 -1.37 6.38
N ALA A 61 -9.55 -0.52 7.38
CA ALA A 61 -10.83 -0.40 8.08
C ALA A 61 -11.97 -0.02 7.12
N ARG A 62 -11.69 0.94 6.22
CA ARG A 62 -12.64 1.37 5.19
C ARG A 62 -12.93 0.29 4.16
N MET A 63 -11.89 -0.36 3.64
CA MET A 63 -12.03 -1.51 2.75
C MET A 63 -12.93 -2.60 3.36
N GLN A 64 -12.73 -2.88 4.65
CA GLN A 64 -13.52 -3.86 5.38
C GLN A 64 -14.96 -3.41 5.61
N SER A 65 -15.22 -2.13 5.90
CA SER A 65 -16.59 -1.61 6.08
C SER A 65 -17.38 -1.56 4.78
N GLU A 66 -16.72 -1.23 3.66
CA GLU A 66 -17.37 -1.17 2.33
C GLU A 66 -17.45 -2.53 1.64
N GLY A 67 -16.73 -3.55 2.13
CA GLY A 67 -16.72 -4.89 1.56
C GLY A 67 -16.05 -4.97 0.18
N THR A 68 -15.12 -4.05 -0.13
CA THR A 68 -14.52 -3.91 -1.46
C THR A 68 -13.35 -4.87 -1.69
N ALA A 69 -12.36 -4.84 -0.80
CA ALA A 69 -11.22 -5.75 -0.82
C ALA A 69 -10.77 -6.03 0.62
N LEU A 70 -9.99 -7.09 0.85
CA LEU A 70 -9.39 -7.32 2.16
C LEU A 70 -7.89 -7.55 1.99
N LEU A 71 -7.11 -6.54 2.34
CA LEU A 71 -5.66 -6.56 2.31
C LEU A 71 -5.09 -6.57 3.73
N GLY A 72 -4.02 -7.35 3.93
CA GLY A 72 -3.27 -7.30 5.18
C GLY A 72 -2.42 -6.04 5.28
N TYR A 73 -2.10 -5.64 6.51
CA TYR A 73 -0.99 -4.74 6.79
C TYR A 73 -0.14 -5.29 7.93
N GLN A 74 1.13 -4.89 8.00
CA GLN A 74 2.02 -5.21 9.11
C GLN A 74 3.06 -4.11 9.33
N PRO A 75 3.60 -3.97 10.54
CA PRO A 75 4.72 -3.09 10.80
C PRO A 75 5.99 -3.62 10.11
N VAL A 76 6.65 -2.77 9.32
CA VAL A 76 7.99 -2.97 8.78
C VAL A 76 8.78 -1.68 9.00
N HIS A 77 9.96 -1.80 9.61
CA HIS A 77 10.76 -0.63 10.03
C HIS A 77 9.97 0.39 10.86
N GLY A 78 9.01 -0.05 11.69
CA GLY A 78 8.17 0.84 12.51
C GLY A 78 7.06 1.58 11.74
N LEU A 79 6.87 1.29 10.46
CA LEU A 79 5.78 1.82 9.63
C LEU A 79 4.77 0.71 9.33
N ASN A 80 3.46 0.97 9.48
CA ASN A 80 2.46 0.02 8.97
C ASN A 80 2.44 0.05 7.44
N THR A 81 2.63 -1.11 6.84
CA THR A 81 2.74 -1.30 5.39
C THR A 81 1.73 -2.32 4.92
N PHE A 82 1.25 -2.19 3.69
CA PHE A 82 0.37 -3.17 3.08
C PHE A 82 1.14 -4.43 2.69
N ARG A 83 0.45 -5.58 2.77
CA ARG A 83 0.94 -6.86 2.26
C ARG A 83 -0.09 -7.48 1.35
N LEU A 84 0.22 -7.45 0.05
CA LEU A 84 -0.51 -8.20 -0.95
C LEU A 84 0.06 -9.61 -1.03
N LEU A 85 -0.82 -10.59 -0.89
CA LEU A 85 -0.51 -12.00 -0.93
C LEU A 85 -1.50 -12.67 -1.88
N VAL A 86 -1.02 -13.12 -3.04
CA VAL A 86 -1.87 -13.77 -4.04
C VAL A 86 -1.75 -15.29 -3.89
N MET A 87 -2.76 -15.91 -3.29
CA MET A 87 -2.86 -17.37 -3.14
C MET A 87 -3.99 -17.98 -3.96
N ASN A 88 -5.04 -17.20 -4.24
CA ASN A 88 -6.19 -17.70 -4.97
C ASN A 88 -5.87 -17.78 -6.47
N PRO A 89 -5.93 -18.98 -7.10
CA PRO A 89 -5.60 -19.16 -8.51
C PRO A 89 -6.56 -18.45 -9.48
N THR A 90 -7.74 -18.02 -9.02
CA THR A 90 -8.69 -17.28 -9.85
C THR A 90 -8.36 -15.79 -9.97
N VAL A 91 -7.38 -15.29 -9.20
CA VAL A 91 -6.97 -13.88 -9.26
C VAL A 91 -6.25 -13.61 -10.56
N GLY A 92 -6.81 -12.72 -11.37
CA GLY A 92 -6.24 -12.25 -12.62
C GLY A 92 -5.55 -10.89 -12.49
N THR A 93 -5.04 -10.40 -13.62
CA THR A 93 -4.36 -9.09 -13.69
C THR A 93 -5.31 -7.94 -13.32
N ARG A 94 -6.55 -7.98 -13.80
CA ARG A 94 -7.59 -6.96 -13.51
C ARG A 94 -7.91 -6.84 -12.03
N ASP A 95 -7.87 -7.95 -11.28
CA ASP A 95 -8.09 -7.92 -9.84
C ASP A 95 -6.94 -7.19 -9.11
N VAL A 96 -5.71 -7.41 -9.56
CA VAL A 96 -4.52 -6.73 -9.03
C VAL A 96 -4.56 -5.23 -9.35
N GLU A 97 -4.87 -4.87 -10.59
CA GLU A 97 -5.07 -3.48 -11.04
C GLU A 97 -6.14 -2.80 -10.18
N ALA A 98 -7.32 -3.41 -10.08
CA ALA A 98 -8.43 -2.86 -9.31
C ALA A 98 -8.10 -2.67 -7.82
N VAL A 99 -7.36 -3.59 -7.20
CA VAL A 99 -6.93 -3.45 -5.80
C VAL A 99 -5.92 -2.31 -5.64
N LEU A 100 -4.96 -2.16 -6.54
CA LEU A 100 -3.99 -1.06 -6.49
C LEU A 100 -4.65 0.30 -6.75
N ASP A 101 -5.55 0.39 -7.72
CA ASP A 101 -6.34 1.62 -7.98
C ASP A 101 -7.19 1.99 -6.77
N LEU A 102 -7.83 1.00 -6.14
CA LEU A 102 -8.61 1.20 -4.94
C LEU A 102 -7.76 1.67 -3.75
N LEU A 103 -6.57 1.08 -3.55
CA LEU A 103 -5.61 1.53 -2.55
C LEU A 103 -5.16 2.97 -2.82
N ALA A 104 -4.90 3.33 -4.07
CA ALA A 104 -4.46 4.68 -4.41
C ALA A 104 -5.55 5.71 -4.10
N ARG A 105 -6.79 5.40 -4.48
CA ARG A 105 -7.96 6.24 -4.20
C ARG A 105 -8.20 6.39 -2.70
N TYR A 106 -8.31 5.29 -1.97
CA TYR A 106 -8.52 5.34 -0.51
C TYR A 106 -7.33 5.95 0.23
N GLY A 107 -6.11 5.71 -0.22
CA GLY A 107 -4.92 6.35 0.31
C GLY A 107 -5.02 7.87 0.21
N ALA A 108 -5.37 8.40 -0.96
CA ALA A 108 -5.57 9.82 -1.18
C ALA A 108 -6.72 10.42 -0.34
N GLU A 109 -7.83 9.69 -0.21
CA GLU A 109 -9.00 10.15 0.56
C GLU A 109 -8.80 10.09 2.08
N GLU A 110 -8.08 9.08 2.58
CA GLU A 110 -7.79 8.93 4.01
C GLU A 110 -6.60 9.77 4.48
N TRP A 111 -5.68 10.13 3.58
CA TRP A 111 -4.46 10.86 3.90
C TRP A 111 -4.68 12.19 4.66
N PRO A 112 -5.63 13.07 4.29
CA PRO A 112 -5.94 14.26 5.07
C PRO A 112 -6.38 13.95 6.50
N GLY A 113 -7.05 12.82 6.72
CA GLY A 113 -7.52 12.36 8.04
C GLY A 113 -6.44 11.69 8.89
N THR A 114 -5.20 11.60 8.41
CA THR A 114 -4.09 11.04 9.18
C THR A 114 -3.41 12.04 10.10
N ALA A 115 -3.64 13.35 9.94
CA ALA A 115 -3.04 14.40 10.75
C ALA A 115 -3.31 14.19 12.25
#